data_AF-A0A534J039-F1
#
_entry.id   AF-A0A534J039-F1
#
_cell.length_a   1.000
_cell.length_b   1.000
_cell.length_c   1.000
_cell.angle_alpha   90.00
_cell.angle_beta   90.00
_cell.angle_gamma   90.00
#
_symmetry.space_group_name_H-M   'P 1'
#
loop_
_entity.id
_entity.type
_entity.pdbx_description
1 polymer ?
#
loop_
_entity_poly.entity_id
_entity_poly.type
_entity_poly.pdbx_seq_one_letter_code
_entity_poly.pdbx_strand_id
1 'polypeptide(L)'
;MVRDADVHRNFDHYADGTVRIGELPPGLHVTGKMAWYVHRGPYSGIGHAFGEYMRKAIALRVEPVGAPGDVYICEPDDHKTDGQAKLLTLFWTPVK
;
A
#
# COMPACT_ATOMS: atom_id res chain seq x y z
N MET A 1 3.97 -17.35 -8.08
CA MET A 1 3.08 -16.19 -7.82
C MET A 1 2.14 -16.59 -6.68
N VAL A 2 1.88 -15.71 -5.71
CA VAL A 2 0.93 -15.97 -4.61
C VAL A 2 -0.49 -15.91 -5.19
N ARG A 3 -1.43 -16.74 -4.73
CA ARG A 3 -2.80 -16.71 -5.24
C ARG A 3 -3.51 -15.44 -4.77
N ASP A 4 -4.33 -14.85 -5.63
CA ASP A 4 -5.12 -13.66 -5.32
C ASP A 4 -5.92 -13.77 -4.02
N ALA A 5 -6.61 -14.89 -3.81
CA ALA A 5 -7.37 -15.13 -2.58
C ALA A 5 -6.52 -15.16 -1.30
N ASP A 6 -5.24 -15.57 -1.39
CA ASP A 6 -4.32 -15.52 -0.26
C ASP A 6 -3.87 -14.08 0.00
N VAL A 7 -3.63 -13.30 -1.06
CA VAL A 7 -3.30 -11.88 -0.97
C VAL A 7 -4.42 -11.10 -0.29
N HIS A 8 -5.65 -11.24 -0.78
CA HIS A 8 -6.81 -10.55 -0.22
C HIS A 8 -7.03 -10.86 1.26
N ARG A 9 -6.96 -12.15 1.64
CA ARG A 9 -7.04 -12.57 3.04
C ARG A 9 -5.99 -11.88 3.93
N ASN A 10 -4.80 -11.62 3.40
CA ASN A 10 -3.69 -11.06 4.18
C ASN A 10 -3.65 -9.53 4.22
N PHE A 11 -4.27 -8.85 3.24
CA PHE A 11 -4.11 -7.40 3.07
C PHE A 11 -5.42 -6.60 3.10
N ASP A 12 -6.59 -7.20 2.90
CA ASP A 12 -7.84 -6.45 2.78
C ASP A 12 -8.18 -5.62 4.03
N HIS A 13 -7.85 -6.10 5.22
CA HIS A 13 -8.10 -5.39 6.48
C HIS A 13 -7.19 -4.17 6.66
N TYR A 14 -6.09 -4.06 5.91
CA TYR A 14 -5.24 -2.87 5.92
C TYR A 14 -5.73 -1.77 4.97
N ALA A 15 -6.60 -2.09 4.01
CA ALA A 15 -7.17 -1.17 3.04
C ALA A 15 -8.33 -0.35 3.63
N ASP A 16 -8.11 0.25 4.79
CA ASP A 16 -9.10 1.00 5.59
C ASP A 16 -8.92 2.52 5.51
N GLY A 17 -7.96 3.00 4.73
CA GLY A 17 -7.68 4.43 4.61
C GLY A 17 -6.66 4.96 5.63
N THR A 18 -6.16 4.13 6.56
CA THR A 18 -5.29 4.55 7.65
C THR A 18 -3.81 4.47 7.26
N VAL A 19 -3.04 5.53 7.57
CA VAL A 19 -1.57 5.47 7.53
C VAL A 19 -1.07 4.97 8.89
N ARG A 20 -0.23 3.94 8.86
CA ARG A 20 0.34 3.28 10.03
C ARG A 20 1.82 3.58 10.12
N ILE A 21 2.38 3.53 11.33
CA ILE A 21 3.82 3.62 11.56
C ILE A 21 4.29 2.29 12.15
N GLY A 22 5.33 1.71 11.57
CA GLY A 22 5.91 0.45 12.03
C GLY A 22 6.52 -0.34 10.88
N GLU A 23 6.72 -1.63 11.10
CA GLU A 23 7.12 -2.54 10.03
C GLU A 23 5.95 -2.79 9.07
N LEU A 24 6.27 -3.10 7.82
CA LEU A 24 5.27 -3.52 6.83
C LEU A 24 4.77 -4.94 7.13
N PRO A 25 3.60 -5.34 6.58
CA PRO A 25 3.13 -6.72 6.69
C PRO A 25 4.19 -7.74 6.22
N PRO A 26 4.25 -8.93 6.85
CA PRO A 26 5.23 -9.96 6.52
C PRO A 26 5.06 -10.45 5.07
N GLY A 27 6.16 -10.89 4.47
CA GLY A 27 6.20 -11.33 3.06
C GLY A 27 6.58 -10.23 2.07
N LEU A 28 6.77 -9.00 2.53
CA LEU A 28 7.34 -7.91 1.75
C LEU A 28 8.86 -7.85 1.98
N HIS A 29 9.64 -7.62 0.92
CA HIS A 29 11.11 -7.52 0.99
C HIS A 29 11.61 -6.16 1.47
N VAL A 30 10.70 -5.23 1.80
CA VAL A 30 11.04 -3.90 2.33
C VAL A 30 11.07 -4.00 3.85
N THR A 31 12.21 -3.65 4.45
CA THR A 31 12.48 -3.82 5.88
C THR A 31 12.75 -2.48 6.57
N GLY A 32 12.57 -2.46 7.89
CA GLY A 32 12.73 -1.26 8.71
C GLY A 32 11.42 -0.56 9.05
N LYS A 33 11.52 0.56 9.74
CA LYS A 33 10.38 1.34 10.21
C LYS A 33 9.87 2.27 9.12
N MET A 34 8.58 2.20 8.83
CA MET A 34 7.92 2.89 7.73
C MET A 34 6.68 3.63 8.24
N ALA A 35 6.34 4.74 7.61
CA ALA A 35 4.95 5.16 7.46
C ALA A 35 4.37 4.41 6.26
N TRP A 36 3.20 3.78 6.36
CA TRP A 36 2.66 2.96 5.28
C TRP A 36 1.14 2.88 5.25
N TYR A 37 0.60 2.57 4.07
CA TYR A 37 -0.82 2.64 3.73
C TYR A 37 -1.15 1.65 2.63
N VAL A 38 -2.28 0.95 2.74
CA VAL A 38 -2.78 0.08 1.66
C VAL A 38 -3.93 0.80 0.94
N HIS A 39 -3.72 1.05 -0.34
CA HIS A 39 -4.75 1.51 -1.26
C HIS A 39 -5.50 0.32 -1.84
N ARG A 40 -6.83 0.43 -1.91
CA ARG A 40 -7.68 -0.41 -2.76
C ARG A 40 -8.23 0.41 -3.92
N GLY A 41 -7.98 -0.02 -5.14
CA GLY A 41 -8.48 0.64 -6.34
C GLY A 41 -7.62 0.40 -7.59
N PRO A 42 -8.08 0.88 -8.75
CA PRO A 42 -7.43 0.61 -10.02
C PRO A 42 -6.09 1.35 -10.15
N TYR A 43 -5.16 0.81 -10.94
CA TYR A 43 -3.84 1.43 -11.14
C TYR A 43 -3.91 2.80 -11.84
N SER A 44 -4.95 3.05 -12.63
CA SER A 44 -5.25 4.37 -13.18
C SER A 44 -5.46 5.44 -12.09
N GLY A 45 -5.79 5.05 -10.86
CA GLY A 45 -5.99 5.92 -9.70
C GLY A 45 -4.74 6.15 -8.83
N ILE A 46 -3.61 5.50 -9.14
CA ILE A 46 -2.42 5.52 -8.26
C ILE A 46 -1.89 6.93 -8.00
N GLY A 47 -1.87 7.80 -9.02
CA GLY A 47 -1.36 9.18 -8.83
C GLY A 47 -2.15 9.95 -7.77
N HIS A 48 -3.48 9.80 -7.75
CA HIS A 48 -4.32 10.40 -6.74
C HIS A 48 -4.11 9.74 -5.36
N ALA A 49 -4.09 8.41 -5.33
CA ALA A 49 -3.92 7.63 -4.10
C ALA A 49 -2.56 7.90 -3.42
N PHE A 50 -1.49 8.03 -4.20
CA PHE A 50 -0.17 8.40 -3.71
C PHE A 50 -0.16 9.81 -3.11
N GLY A 51 -0.80 10.78 -3.77
CA GLY A 51 -0.96 12.13 -3.23
C GLY A 51 -1.74 12.16 -1.91
N GLU A 52 -2.79 11.33 -1.79
CA GLU A 52 -3.53 11.16 -0.54
C GLU A 52 -2.67 10.56 0.58
N TYR A 53 -1.92 9.50 0.26
CA TYR A 53 -0.96 8.89 1.18
C TYR A 53 0.05 9.92 1.69
N MET A 54 0.69 10.69 0.79
CA MET A 54 1.68 11.69 1.18
C MET A 54 1.11 12.75 2.12
N ARG A 55 -0.11 13.26 1.85
CA ARG A 55 -0.78 14.21 2.77
C ARG A 55 -0.98 13.61 4.15
N LYS A 56 -1.47 12.37 4.22
CA LYS A 56 -1.71 11.68 5.50
C LYS A 56 -0.41 11.36 6.23
N ALA A 57 0.63 10.93 5.52
CA ALA A 57 1.94 10.63 6.11
C ALA A 57 2.61 11.89 6.69
N ILE A 58 2.54 13.02 5.98
CA ILE A 58 3.04 14.32 6.48
C ILE A 58 2.28 14.74 7.76
N ALA A 59 0.98 14.49 7.83
CA ALA A 59 0.17 14.82 9.00
C ALA A 59 0.59 14.06 10.28
N LEU A 60 1.28 12.92 10.14
CA LEU A 60 1.81 12.15 11.28
C LEU A 60 3.05 12.79 11.92
N ARG A 61 3.64 13.82 11.31
CA ARG A 61 4.83 14.54 11.83
C ARG A 61 6.03 13.64 12.12
N VAL A 62 6.18 12.57 11.35
CA VAL A 62 7.36 11.68 11.39
C VAL A 62 8.45 12.19 10.45
N GLU A 63 9.71 12.00 10.81
CA GLU A 63 10.85 12.42 9.99
C GLU A 63 11.15 11.36 8.92
N PRO A 64 10.99 11.66 7.61
CA PRO A 64 11.35 10.73 6.55
C PRO A 64 12.87 10.63 6.42
N VAL A 65 13.39 9.43 6.18
CA VAL A 65 14.84 9.17 6.01
C VAL A 65 15.24 8.72 4.61
N GLY A 66 14.31 8.77 3.67
CA GLY A 66 14.53 8.31 2.31
C GLY A 66 13.32 8.56 1.41
N ALA A 67 13.46 8.16 0.16
CA ALA A 67 12.39 8.26 -0.82
C ALA A 67 11.23 7.32 -0.45
N PRO A 68 9.98 7.71 -0.76
CA PRO A 68 8.84 6.81 -0.69
C PRO A 68 8.91 5.76 -1.80
N GLY A 69 8.11 4.69 -1.66
CA GLY A 69 7.91 3.68 -2.68
C GLY A 69 6.53 3.03 -2.62
N ASP A 70 6.31 2.10 -3.53
CA ASP A 70 5.09 1.33 -3.66
C ASP A 70 5.37 -0.17 -3.83
N VAL A 71 4.40 -0.99 -3.46
CA VAL A 71 4.37 -2.43 -3.74
C VAL A 71 3.03 -2.78 -4.36
N TYR A 72 3.06 -3.36 -5.55
CA TYR A 72 1.91 -3.99 -6.20
C TYR A 72 1.65 -5.35 -5.57
N ILE A 73 0.53 -5.50 -4.85
CA ILE A 73 0.24 -6.70 -4.06
C ILE A 73 -0.51 -7.75 -4.90
N CYS A 74 -1.39 -7.30 -5.81
CA CYS A 74 -2.20 -8.16 -6.68
C CYS A 74 -1.75 -8.07 -8.15
N GLU A 75 -2.02 -9.13 -8.91
CA GLU A 75 -1.88 -9.15 -10.37
C GLU A 75 -3.10 -8.48 -11.02
N PRO A 76 -2.94 -7.44 -11.85
CA PRO A 76 -4.03 -6.77 -12.57
C PRO A 76 -4.97 -7.71 -13.33
N ASP A 77 -4.42 -8.80 -13.87
CA ASP A 77 -5.18 -9.75 -14.68
C ASP A 77 -6.23 -10.53 -13.87
N ASP A 78 -6.00 -10.76 -12.58
CA ASP A 78 -6.95 -11.41 -11.67
C ASP A 78 -8.19 -10.54 -11.41
N HIS A 79 -8.09 -9.23 -11.67
CA HIS A 79 -9.13 -8.24 -11.40
C HIS A 79 -9.79 -7.63 -12.65
N LYS A 80 -9.61 -8.24 -13.82
CA LYS A 80 -10.27 -7.76 -15.06
C LYS A 80 -11.80 -7.68 -14.92
N THR A 81 -12.39 -8.64 -14.22
CA THR A 81 -13.85 -8.77 -14.09
C THR A 81 -14.48 -7.72 -13.18
N ASP A 82 -13.72 -7.19 -12.21
CA ASP A 82 -14.16 -6.10 -11.32
C ASP A 82 -13.66 -4.72 -11.76
N GLY A 83 -13.07 -4.63 -12.96
CA GLY A 83 -12.51 -3.38 -13.48
C GLY A 83 -11.35 -2.87 -12.64
N GLN A 84 -10.59 -3.77 -12.01
CA GLN A 84 -9.48 -3.47 -11.10
C GLN A 84 -9.90 -2.77 -9.79
N ALA A 85 -11.20 -2.77 -9.46
CA ALA A 85 -11.72 -2.10 -8.26
C ALA A 85 -11.18 -2.70 -6.95
N LYS A 86 -10.71 -3.95 -6.99
CA LYS A 86 -10.17 -4.64 -5.81
C LYS A 86 -8.65 -4.70 -5.77
N LEU A 87 -7.91 -4.16 -6.75
CA LEU A 87 -6.46 -4.16 -6.69
C LEU A 87 -5.93 -3.52 -5.42
N LEU A 88 -4.88 -4.10 -4.85
CA LEU A 88 -4.22 -3.62 -3.65
C LEU A 88 -2.81 -3.11 -3.98
N THR A 89 -2.51 -1.89 -3.55
CA THR A 89 -1.18 -1.29 -3.63
C THR A 89 -0.78 -0.76 -2.27
N LEU A 90 0.41 -1.12 -1.78
CA LEU A 90 0.94 -0.58 -0.54
C LEU A 90 1.89 0.58 -0.86
N PHE A 91 1.63 1.76 -0.30
CA PHE A 91 2.57 2.89 -0.30
C PHE A 91 3.33 2.94 1.01
N TRP A 92 4.60 3.31 0.95
CA TRP A 92 5.45 3.41 2.14
C TRP A 92 6.48 4.53 2.02
N THR A 93 6.92 5.04 3.17
CA THR A 93 8.01 6.01 3.32
C THR A 93 8.85 5.60 4.53
N PRO A 94 10.18 5.49 4.41
CA PRO A 94 11.04 5.14 5.55
C PRO A 94 11.13 6.30 6.53
N VAL A 95 11.08 5.99 7.84
CA VAL A 95 11.06 6.99 8.93
C VAL A 95 12.03 6.62 10.05
N LYS A 96 12.46 7.61 10.85
CA LYS A 96 13.23 7.37 12.09
C LYS A 96 12.38 6.77 13.20
#